data_AF-A0A945FRN1-F1
#
_entry.id   AF-A0A945FRN1-F1
#
_cell.length_a   1.000
_cell.length_b   1.000
_cell.length_c   1.000
_cell.angle_alpha   90.00
_cell.angle_beta   90.00
_cell.angle_gamma   90.00
#
_symmetry.space_group_name_H-M   'P 1'
#
loop_
_entity.id
_entity.type
_entity.pdbx_description
1 polymer ?
#
loop_
_entity_poly.entity_id
_entity_poly.type
_entity_poly.pdbx_seq_one_letter_code
_entity_poly.pdbx_strand_id
1 'polypeptide(L)'
;CRELVEDYIQPHFTVLCNILNELTDGKESPAELRRIGLSISGQCFLYRAAGDVVGMLIPPDERKEMHNPAELANHITAYCLAALGKRAPLSVEAS
;
A
#
# COMPACT_ATOMS: atom_id res chain seq x y z
N CYS A 1 13.17 -1.94 20.19
CA CYS A 1 12.32 -2.45 19.10
C CYS A 1 10.91 -2.82 19.55
N ARG A 2 10.72 -3.47 20.70
CA ARG A 2 9.38 -3.83 21.20
C ARG A 2 8.46 -2.61 21.41
N GLU A 3 8.89 -1.60 22.17
CA GLU A 3 8.10 -0.37 22.38
C GLU A 3 7.76 0.34 21.05
N LEU A 4 8.70 0.48 20.11
CA LEU A 4 8.40 1.05 18.78
C LEU A 4 7.29 0.27 18.06
N VAL A 5 7.27 -1.06 18.21
CA VAL A 5 6.22 -1.89 17.62
C VAL A 5 4.90 -1.69 18.36
N GLU A 6 4.92 -1.79 19.70
CA GLU A 6 3.72 -1.75 20.55
C GLU A 6 3.06 -0.36 20.57
N ASP A 7 3.86 0.71 20.64
CA ASP A 7 3.39 2.09 20.84
C ASP A 7 3.14 2.85 19.54
N TYR A 8 3.75 2.41 18.42
CA TYR A 8 3.65 3.12 17.15
C TYR A 8 3.15 2.23 16.01
N ILE A 9 3.85 1.14 15.70
CA ILE A 9 3.53 0.33 14.51
C ILE A 9 2.18 -0.39 14.67
N GLN A 10 1.94 -1.03 15.81
CA GLN A 10 0.75 -1.81 16.07
C GLN A 10 -0.53 -0.94 16.03
N PRO A 11 -0.61 0.23 16.68
CA PRO A 11 -1.77 1.11 16.57
C PRO A 11 -2.09 1.49 15.12
N HIS A 12 -1.08 1.90 14.35
CA HIS A 12 -1.28 2.27 12.95
C HIS A 12 -1.72 1.08 12.09
N PHE A 13 -1.15 -0.10 12.34
CA PHE A 13 -1.53 -1.31 11.62
C PHE A 13 -2.96 -1.76 11.96
N THR A 14 -3.39 -1.61 13.21
CA THR A 14 -4.78 -1.86 13.62
C THR A 14 -5.74 -0.92 12.90
N VAL A 15 -5.40 0.37 12.80
CA VAL A 15 -6.21 1.35 12.04
C VAL A 15 -6.33 0.93 10.57
N LEU A 16 -5.22 0.53 9.93
CA LEU A 16 -5.26 0.03 8.55
C LEU A 16 -6.16 -1.20 8.41
N CYS A 17 -6.08 -2.17 9.32
CA CYS A 17 -6.95 -3.35 9.29
C CYS A 17 -8.44 -2.98 9.45
N ASN A 18 -8.77 -1.99 10.28
CA ASN A 18 -10.15 -1.51 10.43
C ASN A 18 -10.66 -0.85 9.16
N ILE A 19 -9.84 -0.03 8.49
CA ILE A 19 -10.18 0.56 7.18
C ILE A 19 -10.43 -0.55 6.15
N LEU A 20 -9.58 -1.57 6.11
CA LEU A 20 -9.76 -2.72 5.20
C LEU A 20 -11.03 -3.50 5.52
N ASN A 21 -11.39 -3.64 6.81
CA ASN A 21 -12.64 -4.27 7.21
C ASN A 21 -13.85 -3.49 6.69
N GLU A 22 -13.84 -2.16 6.83
CA GLU A 22 -14.89 -1.29 6.27
C GLU A 22 -14.94 -1.39 4.73
N LEU A 23 -13.79 -1.35 4.07
CA LEU A 23 -13.71 -1.49 2.62
C LEU A 23 -14.24 -2.85 2.16
N THR A 24 -14.04 -3.92 2.90
CA THR A 24 -14.50 -5.27 2.52
C THR A 24 -15.93 -5.58 2.98
N ASP A 25 -16.66 -4.59 3.49
CA ASP A 25 -17.99 -4.74 4.09
C ASP A 25 -18.02 -5.81 5.22
N GLY A 26 -16.90 -6.01 5.91
CA GLY A 26 -16.73 -7.03 6.96
C GLY A 26 -16.79 -8.48 6.46
N LYS A 27 -16.66 -8.72 5.15
CA LYS A 27 -16.74 -10.07 4.55
C LYS A 27 -15.47 -10.89 4.73
N GLU A 28 -14.33 -10.23 4.92
CA GLU A 28 -13.04 -10.89 5.04
C GLU A 28 -12.71 -11.29 6.49
N SER A 29 -11.93 -12.36 6.64
CA SER A 29 -11.47 -12.78 7.96
C SER A 29 -10.40 -11.82 8.52
N PRO A 30 -10.26 -11.68 9.85
CA PRO A 30 -9.19 -10.87 10.44
C PRO A 30 -7.78 -11.27 10.01
N ALA A 31 -7.55 -12.56 9.72
CA ALA A 31 -6.27 -13.03 9.22
C ALA A 31 -5.99 -12.53 7.80
N GLU A 32 -7.02 -12.50 6.95
CA GLU A 32 -6.90 -12.00 5.59
C GLU A 32 -6.71 -10.48 5.55
N LEU A 33 -7.44 -9.73 6.39
CA LEU A 33 -7.23 -8.29 6.56
C LEU A 33 -5.78 -7.95 6.94
N ARG A 34 -5.17 -8.73 7.84
CA ARG A 34 -3.75 -8.55 8.20
C ARG A 34 -2.81 -8.89 7.04
N ARG A 35 -3.12 -9.92 6.25
CA ARG A 35 -2.32 -10.26 5.04
C ARG A 35 -2.36 -9.12 4.02
N ILE A 36 -3.54 -8.56 3.77
CA ILE A 36 -3.71 -7.41 2.89
C ILE A 36 -2.95 -6.20 3.44
N GLY A 37 -3.10 -5.88 4.73
CA GLY A 37 -2.39 -4.77 5.36
C GLY A 37 -0.86 -4.89 5.30
N LEU A 38 -0.33 -6.10 5.50
CA LEU A 38 1.11 -6.38 5.34
C LEU A 38 1.56 -6.26 3.88
N SER A 39 0.73 -6.70 2.92
CA SER A 39 1.01 -6.53 1.49
C SER A 39 1.12 -5.05 1.09
N ILE A 40 0.17 -4.21 1.55
CA ILE A 40 0.22 -2.75 1.35
C ILE A 40 1.49 -2.16 1.96
N SER A 41 1.79 -2.53 3.22
CA SER A 41 2.97 -2.07 3.93
C SER A 41 4.26 -2.48 3.22
N GLY A 42 4.31 -3.70 2.68
CA GLY A 42 5.44 -4.23 1.90
C GLY A 42 5.71 -3.44 0.62
N GLN A 43 4.64 -3.06 -0.10
CA GLN A 43 4.77 -2.20 -1.28
C GLN A 43 5.39 -0.85 -0.93
N CYS A 44 4.92 -0.19 0.13
CA CYS A 44 5.52 1.07 0.61
C CYS A 44 6.97 0.87 1.10
N PHE A 45 7.23 -0.23 1.80
CA PHE A 45 8.54 -0.53 2.37
C PHE A 45 9.61 -0.77 1.30
N LEU A 46 9.24 -1.39 0.17
CA LEU A 46 10.16 -1.59 -0.96
C LEU A 46 10.82 -0.26 -1.39
N TYR A 47 10.02 0.77 -1.64
CA TYR A 47 10.52 2.07 -2.08
C TYR A 47 11.32 2.80 -1.00
N ARG A 48 10.99 2.56 0.27
CA ARG A 48 11.70 3.18 1.40
C ARG A 48 13.03 2.51 1.72
N ALA A 49 13.08 1.18 1.72
CA ALA A 49 14.24 0.41 2.18
C ALA A 49 15.17 0.01 1.05
N ALA A 50 14.65 -0.21 -0.17
CA ALA A 50 15.42 -0.61 -1.34
C ALA A 50 15.49 0.51 -2.40
N GLY A 51 15.45 1.78 -1.97
CA GLY A 51 15.41 2.95 -2.86
C GLY A 51 16.54 2.98 -3.89
N ASP A 52 17.76 2.58 -3.51
CA ASP A 52 18.90 2.53 -4.43
C ASP A 52 18.72 1.44 -5.50
N VAL A 53 18.19 0.27 -5.13
CA VAL A 53 17.90 -0.83 -6.06
C VAL A 53 16.80 -0.43 -7.02
N VAL A 54 15.70 0.12 -6.50
CA VAL A 54 14.63 0.72 -7.31
C VAL A 54 15.22 1.77 -8.26
N GLY A 55 16.19 2.53 -7.77
CA GLY A 55 16.95 3.50 -8.55
C GLY A 55 17.89 2.92 -9.60
N MET A 56 18.20 1.65 -9.59
CA MET A 56 18.93 1.02 -10.71
C MET A 56 17.98 0.56 -11.81
N LEU A 57 16.69 0.39 -11.48
CA LEU A 57 15.67 -0.14 -12.39
C LEU A 57 14.91 0.96 -13.15
N ILE A 58 14.86 2.18 -12.60
CA ILE A 58 13.98 3.25 -13.08
C ILE A 58 14.79 4.41 -13.68
N PRO A 59 14.39 4.98 -14.83
CA PRO A 59 14.97 6.21 -15.37
C PRO A 59 15.08 7.35 -14.32
N PRO A 60 16.15 8.17 -14.34
CA PRO A 60 16.36 9.21 -13.32
C PRO A 60 15.29 10.31 -13.29
N ASP A 61 14.72 10.63 -14.44
CA ASP A 61 13.62 11.57 -14.66
C ASP A 61 12.30 11.07 -14.06
N GLU A 62 11.94 9.80 -14.30
CA GLU A 62 10.74 9.18 -13.72
C GLU A 62 10.77 9.12 -12.18
N ARG A 63 11.96 9.07 -11.58
CA ARG A 63 12.09 8.99 -10.12
C ARG A 63 11.63 10.24 -9.40
N LYS A 64 11.92 11.41 -9.96
CA LYS A 64 11.50 12.69 -9.35
C LYS A 64 10.01 12.93 -9.55
N GLU A 65 9.50 12.63 -10.73
CA GLU A 65 8.13 12.98 -11.12
C GLU A 65 7.12 11.95 -10.61
N MET A 66 7.41 10.65 -10.71
CA MET A 66 6.42 9.58 -10.49
C MET A 66 6.71 8.69 -9.28
N HIS A 67 7.97 8.56 -8.85
CA HIS A 67 8.34 7.68 -7.74
C HIS A 67 8.70 8.45 -6.46
N ASN A 68 8.15 9.65 -6.30
CA ASN A 68 8.19 10.36 -5.03
C ASN A 68 7.14 9.79 -4.05
N PRO A 69 7.27 10.01 -2.74
CA PRO A 69 6.38 9.39 -1.75
C PRO A 69 4.89 9.69 -1.94
N ALA A 70 4.53 10.88 -2.42
CA ALA A 70 3.13 11.26 -2.62
C ALA A 70 2.51 10.49 -3.80
N GLU A 71 3.21 10.45 -4.93
CA GLU A 71 2.75 9.72 -6.12
C GLU A 71 2.72 8.20 -5.89
N LEU A 72 3.70 7.65 -5.16
CA LEU A 72 3.71 6.24 -4.77
C LEU A 72 2.54 5.91 -3.85
N ALA A 73 2.23 6.76 -2.86
CA ALA A 73 1.09 6.55 -1.98
C ALA A 73 -0.24 6.58 -2.77
N ASN A 74 -0.38 7.53 -3.70
CA ASN A 74 -1.54 7.61 -4.59
C ASN A 74 -1.67 6.36 -5.46
N HIS A 75 -0.57 5.91 -6.06
CA HIS A 75 -0.52 4.72 -6.90
C HIS A 75 -0.87 3.45 -6.13
N ILE A 76 -0.22 3.19 -4.99
CA ILE A 76 -0.48 2.01 -4.16
C ILE A 76 -1.93 2.00 -3.67
N THR A 77 -2.45 3.17 -3.25
CA THR A 77 -3.86 3.29 -2.85
C THR A 77 -4.79 2.94 -4.02
N ALA A 78 -4.55 3.51 -5.20
CA ALA A 78 -5.33 3.22 -6.40
C ALA A 78 -5.31 1.74 -6.79
N TYR A 79 -4.12 1.15 -6.77
CA TYR A 79 -3.87 -0.25 -7.10
C TYR A 79 -4.60 -1.19 -6.12
N CYS A 80 -4.47 -0.93 -4.82
CA CYS A 80 -5.13 -1.73 -3.79
C CYS A 80 -6.65 -1.58 -3.81
N LEU A 81 -7.18 -0.37 -4.01
CA LEU A 81 -8.62 -0.16 -4.16
C LEU A 81 -9.17 -0.90 -5.39
N ALA A 82 -8.41 -0.93 -6.51
CA ALA A 82 -8.81 -1.70 -7.68
C ALA A 82 -8.81 -3.20 -7.42
N ALA A 83 -7.78 -3.73 -6.75
CA ALA A 83 -7.70 -5.15 -6.37
C ALA A 83 -8.83 -5.56 -5.41
N LEU A 84 -9.29 -4.65 -4.54
CA LEU A 84 -10.43 -4.86 -3.64
C LEU A 84 -11.79 -4.62 -4.32
N GLY A 85 -11.83 -4.31 -5.61
CA GLY A 85 -13.06 -4.03 -6.35
C GLY A 85 -13.75 -2.70 -5.97
N LYS A 86 -13.02 -1.78 -5.33
CA LYS A 86 -13.49 -0.44 -4.93
C LYS A 86 -13.07 0.67 -5.88
N ARG A 87 -12.30 0.34 -6.91
CA ARG A 87 -11.95 1.19 -8.06
C ARG A 87 -11.95 0.31 -9.31
N ALA A 88 -12.16 0.92 -10.48
CA ALA A 88 -11.96 0.22 -11.75
C ALA A 88 -10.50 -0.25 -11.90
N PRO A 89 -10.25 -1.47 -12.42
CA PRO A 89 -8.92 -1.91 -12.83
C PRO A 89 -8.30 -0.93 -13.84
N LEU A 90 -6.96 -0.82 -13.83
CA LEU A 90 -6.22 0.06 -14.74
C LEU A 90 -6.41 -0.30 -16.24
N SER A 91 -6.95 -1.48 -16.54
CA SER A 91 -7.18 -1.97 -17.90
C SER A 91 -8.56 -1.61 -18.49
N VAL A 92 -9.33 -0.74 -17.85
CA VAL A 92 -10.61 -0.29 -18.41
C VAL A 92 -10.38 0.98 -19.19
N GLU A 93 -10.21 0.85 -20.51
CA GLU A 93 -10.54 1.94 -21.42
C GLU A 93 -11.93 2.43 -21.04
N ALA A 94 -12.03 3.71 -20.67
CA ALA A 94 -13.29 4.39 -20.52
C ALA A 94 -14.02 4.27 -21.87
N SER A 95 -15.04 3.40 -21.91
CA SER A 95 -16.02 3.38 -22.99
C SER A 95 -16.91 4.61 -22.90
#